data_AF-A0A2E9WPT4-F1
#
_entry.id   AF-A0A2E9WPT4-F1
#
_cell.length_a   1.000
_cell.length_b   1.000
_cell.length_c   1.000
_cell.angle_alpha   90.00
_cell.angle_beta   90.00
_cell.angle_gamma   90.00
#
_symmetry.space_group_name_H-M   'P 1'
#
loop_
_entity.id
_entity.type
_entity.pdbx_description
1 polymer ?
#
loop_
_entity_poly.entity_id
_entity_poly.type
_entity_poly.pdbx_seq_one_letter_code
_entity_poly.pdbx_strand_id
1 'polypeptide(L)'
;MTTQSNKKKYIIYYIVSEKHIENFLRIKDFFHNHDFIVVYDQVLDKKILRKYNENFQELNDYFYKFMNKYKYKISIIYFSTTQARYSSLNLVYNCFINNIPTIAIQETHQFYLHNEELNNYILPIDKIFVNSKFEEKIFLNYGYRKSNINVVGWGYNVYYKQKFELIYDKKIILILLNASKDINVISIEDAKHQINLINKIYSKLGNSYKIIVKLHPSELKKNYCKIKNSINENISIFLNEYNSNALIKNSEFIFSTGYTQSILEAILLNKKIILIPNEKNMNLLEDTNNYIVDYNKLEYLMKNYNYDELEKIAYVNDIYLVGKNFDENFIKYSTQLINNYNNHFKIYNLIETSLWFSFFNKDQNAIKILNYLNKKNAFQYSSIIRSLKNFYNNKYDYRSLIDLFDFFEKTNTFFVYKYLVIRKLYKKINFNPTLIKYLLIEEPKYLFQIFFNDRQRWLNLLIYKNKINLFKKLFTKDYSENYKFFNSKSIKFKLYVLLRKNIFLLSFFPFYKKINLIIFDIFINDRI
;
A
#
# COMPACT_ATOMS: atom_id res chain seq x y z
N MET A 1 -4.30 -31.45 -40.11
CA MET A 1 -5.01 -30.71 -39.04
C MET A 1 -5.05 -31.59 -37.79
N THR A 2 -4.07 -31.42 -36.90
CA THR A 2 -4.06 -32.11 -35.59
C THR A 2 -4.91 -31.32 -34.61
N THR A 3 -6.00 -31.92 -34.15
CA THR A 3 -6.84 -31.44 -33.04
C THR A 3 -5.97 -31.17 -31.82
N GLN A 4 -5.67 -29.89 -31.55
CA GLN A 4 -5.18 -29.47 -30.25
C GLN A 4 -6.23 -29.84 -29.21
N SER A 5 -5.97 -30.87 -28.42
CA SER A 5 -6.73 -31.08 -27.20
C SER A 5 -6.72 -29.77 -26.41
N ASN A 6 -7.90 -29.32 -25.96
CA ASN A 6 -8.06 -28.13 -25.12
C ASN A 6 -7.26 -28.31 -23.82
N LYS A 7 -5.95 -28.04 -23.87
CA LYS A 7 -5.06 -28.14 -22.71
C LYS A 7 -5.46 -27.02 -21.76
N LYS A 8 -6.09 -27.42 -20.65
CA LYS A 8 -6.50 -26.57 -19.53
C LYS A 8 -5.38 -25.57 -19.16
N LYS A 9 -5.68 -24.27 -19.25
CA LYS A 9 -4.79 -23.17 -18.84
C LYS A 9 -5.12 -22.75 -17.42
N TYR A 10 -4.13 -22.23 -16.71
CA TYR A 10 -4.23 -21.78 -15.33
C TYR A 10 -4.12 -20.27 -15.20
N ILE A 11 -4.90 -19.69 -14.29
CA ILE A 11 -4.71 -18.35 -13.75
C ILE A 11 -4.36 -18.49 -12.28
N ILE A 12 -3.33 -17.79 -11.83
CA ILE A 12 -2.98 -17.75 -10.40
C ILE A 12 -3.46 -16.43 -9.81
N TYR A 13 -4.05 -16.47 -8.61
CA TYR A 13 -4.50 -15.28 -7.88
C TYR A 13 -3.86 -15.24 -6.49
N TYR A 14 -3.03 -14.23 -6.22
CA TYR A 14 -2.34 -14.05 -4.95
C TYR A 14 -3.18 -13.25 -3.96
N ILE A 15 -3.37 -13.81 -2.76
CA ILE A 15 -4.16 -13.24 -1.66
C ILE A 15 -3.37 -13.17 -0.36
N VAL A 16 -3.75 -12.23 0.51
CA VAL A 16 -3.24 -12.16 1.91
C VAL A 16 -4.30 -11.89 2.98
N SER A 17 -5.59 -11.90 2.61
CA SER A 17 -6.70 -11.68 3.55
C SER A 17 -7.98 -12.29 3.00
N GLU A 18 -9.00 -12.46 3.85
CA GLU A 18 -10.33 -12.94 3.44
C GLU A 18 -10.96 -12.05 2.38
N LYS A 19 -10.79 -10.72 2.49
CA LYS A 19 -11.33 -9.76 1.52
C LYS A 19 -10.79 -9.99 0.10
N HIS A 20 -9.53 -10.41 -0.02
CA HIS A 20 -8.95 -10.74 -1.31
C HIS A 20 -9.56 -12.02 -1.93
N ILE A 21 -10.11 -12.94 -1.12
CA ILE A 21 -10.85 -14.11 -1.60
C ILE A 21 -12.18 -13.65 -2.22
N GLU A 22 -12.89 -12.75 -1.56
CA GLU A 22 -14.13 -12.16 -2.12
C GLU A 22 -13.89 -11.48 -3.47
N ASN A 23 -12.79 -10.70 -3.56
CA ASN A 23 -12.38 -10.03 -4.79
C ASN A 23 -12.01 -11.04 -5.89
N PHE A 24 -11.31 -12.13 -5.53
CA PHE A 24 -11.00 -13.23 -6.44
C PHE A 24 -12.26 -13.88 -7.01
N LEU A 25 -13.27 -14.16 -6.17
CA LEU A 25 -14.51 -14.79 -6.60
C LEU A 25 -15.22 -13.98 -7.68
N ARG A 26 -15.16 -12.64 -7.62
CA ARG A 26 -15.68 -11.77 -8.68
C ARG A 26 -14.89 -11.88 -9.98
N ILE A 27 -13.57 -12.01 -9.90
CA ILE A 27 -12.70 -12.08 -11.08
C ILE A 27 -12.79 -13.44 -11.78
N LYS A 28 -12.99 -14.51 -11.02
CA LYS A 28 -13.09 -15.88 -11.52
C LYS A 28 -14.15 -16.01 -12.61
N ASP A 29 -15.27 -15.30 -12.45
CA ASP A 29 -16.39 -15.32 -13.38
C ASP A 29 -16.04 -14.79 -14.78
N PHE A 30 -14.99 -13.99 -14.94
CA PHE A 30 -14.60 -13.46 -16.26
C PHE A 30 -13.82 -14.45 -17.13
N PHE A 31 -13.33 -15.56 -16.58
CA PHE A 31 -12.42 -16.48 -17.26
C PHE A 31 -12.89 -17.94 -17.23
N HIS A 32 -14.06 -18.22 -17.80
CA HIS A 32 -14.67 -19.56 -17.83
C HIS A 32 -13.80 -20.67 -18.44
N ASN A 33 -12.86 -20.32 -19.32
CA ASN A 33 -11.96 -21.28 -19.99
C ASN A 33 -10.66 -21.54 -19.22
N HIS A 34 -10.51 -21.04 -18.00
CA HIS A 34 -9.32 -21.19 -17.18
C HIS A 34 -9.62 -21.84 -15.85
N ASP A 35 -8.68 -22.66 -15.38
CA ASP A 35 -8.63 -23.07 -13.98
C ASP A 35 -7.97 -22.01 -13.14
N PHE A 36 -8.47 -21.82 -11.92
CA PHE A 36 -7.85 -20.94 -10.95
C PHE A 36 -7.08 -21.71 -9.88
N ILE A 37 -5.92 -21.15 -9.51
CA ILE A 37 -5.15 -21.54 -8.33
C ILE A 37 -5.01 -20.30 -7.47
N VAL A 38 -5.54 -20.35 -6.25
CA VAL A 38 -5.48 -19.24 -5.30
C VAL A 38 -4.28 -19.44 -4.40
N VAL A 39 -3.34 -18.50 -4.39
CA VAL A 39 -2.08 -18.65 -3.66
C VAL A 39 -1.99 -17.67 -2.51
N TYR A 40 -1.48 -18.14 -1.38
CA TYR A 40 -1.46 -17.35 -0.14
C TYR A 40 -0.14 -17.51 0.61
N ASP A 41 0.18 -16.50 1.42
CA ASP A 41 1.34 -16.52 2.33
C ASP A 41 1.03 -17.30 3.62
N GLN A 42 2.05 -17.87 4.28
CA GLN A 42 1.89 -18.74 5.45
C GLN A 42 1.15 -18.07 6.63
N VAL A 43 1.09 -16.75 6.64
CA VAL A 43 0.48 -15.92 7.69
C VAL A 43 -1.06 -15.95 7.66
N LEU A 44 -1.67 -16.39 6.55
CA LEU A 44 -3.15 -16.42 6.44
C LEU A 44 -3.74 -17.58 7.24
N ASP A 45 -4.73 -17.29 8.11
CA ASP A 45 -5.39 -18.28 8.95
C ASP A 45 -6.11 -19.34 8.10
N LYS A 46 -5.72 -20.62 8.26
CA LYS A 46 -6.31 -21.75 7.56
C LYS A 46 -7.81 -21.91 7.83
N LYS A 47 -8.33 -21.40 8.95
CA LYS A 47 -9.78 -21.39 9.23
C LYS A 47 -10.56 -20.55 8.22
N ILE A 48 -9.97 -19.45 7.73
CA ILE A 48 -10.58 -18.61 6.69
C ILE A 48 -10.71 -19.41 5.40
N LEU A 49 -9.64 -20.10 5.00
CA LEU A 49 -9.60 -20.87 3.75
C LEU A 49 -10.67 -21.97 3.70
N ARG A 50 -10.93 -22.65 4.83
CA ARG A 50 -11.93 -23.71 4.94
C ARG A 50 -13.37 -23.27 4.67
N LYS A 51 -13.66 -21.96 4.73
CA LYS A 51 -14.99 -21.42 4.41
C LYS A 51 -15.30 -21.44 2.90
N TYR A 52 -14.28 -21.57 2.05
CA TYR A 52 -14.39 -21.44 0.61
C TYR A 52 -13.97 -22.74 -0.08
N ASN A 53 -14.72 -23.15 -1.10
CA ASN A 53 -14.43 -24.36 -1.87
C ASN A 53 -13.56 -24.04 -3.09
N GLU A 54 -12.30 -23.63 -2.85
CA GLU A 54 -11.38 -23.17 -3.90
C GLU A 54 -10.02 -23.88 -3.80
N ASN A 55 -9.28 -23.89 -4.91
CA ASN A 55 -7.96 -24.52 -4.98
C ASN A 55 -6.89 -23.61 -4.35
N PHE A 56 -6.80 -23.63 -3.03
CA PHE A 56 -5.82 -22.88 -2.27
C PHE A 56 -4.46 -23.60 -2.22
N GLN A 57 -3.39 -22.87 -2.52
CA GLN A 57 -2.01 -23.36 -2.42
C GLN A 57 -1.13 -22.38 -1.65
N GLU A 58 -0.40 -22.90 -0.67
CA GLU A 58 0.55 -22.11 0.10
C GLU A 58 1.80 -21.79 -0.75
N LEU A 59 2.32 -20.57 -0.65
CA LEU A 59 3.58 -20.19 -1.28
C LEU A 59 4.76 -20.89 -0.60
N ASN A 60 5.13 -22.05 -1.15
CA ASN A 60 6.26 -22.85 -0.69
C ASN A 60 7.06 -23.44 -1.88
N ASP A 61 8.12 -24.17 -1.59
CA ASP A 61 8.99 -24.77 -2.63
C ASP A 61 8.24 -25.74 -3.55
N TYR A 62 7.21 -26.43 -3.06
CA TYR A 62 6.37 -27.30 -3.88
C TYR A 62 5.59 -26.49 -4.93
N PHE A 63 5.01 -25.36 -4.52
CA PHE A 63 4.31 -24.47 -5.42
C PHE A 63 5.25 -23.89 -6.50
N TYR A 64 6.47 -23.48 -6.13
CA TYR A 64 7.43 -22.98 -7.12
C TYR A 64 7.90 -24.08 -8.10
N LYS A 65 8.02 -25.33 -7.64
CA LYS A 65 8.25 -26.48 -8.52
C LYS A 65 7.08 -26.69 -9.49
N PHE A 66 5.84 -26.58 -9.01
CA PHE A 66 4.64 -26.60 -9.84
C PHE A 66 4.67 -25.50 -10.90
N MET A 67 4.92 -24.25 -10.50
CA MET A 67 4.99 -23.11 -11.42
C MET A 67 6.01 -23.33 -12.53
N ASN A 68 7.23 -23.78 -12.19
CA ASN A 68 8.25 -24.04 -13.19
C ASN A 68 7.88 -25.21 -14.13
N LYS A 69 7.30 -26.30 -13.60
CA LYS A 69 6.85 -27.46 -14.38
C LYS A 69 5.73 -27.11 -15.36
N TYR A 70 4.79 -26.26 -14.93
CA TYR A 70 3.58 -25.93 -15.70
C TYR A 70 3.58 -24.50 -16.27
N LYS A 71 4.73 -23.82 -16.34
CA LYS A 71 4.84 -22.43 -16.80
C LYS A 71 4.13 -22.12 -18.12
N TYR A 72 4.19 -23.01 -19.10
CA TYR A 72 3.53 -22.83 -20.41
C TYR A 72 2.00 -22.98 -20.37
N LYS A 73 1.45 -23.45 -19.25
CA LYS A 73 0.01 -23.54 -19.00
C LYS A 73 -0.50 -22.37 -18.15
N ILE A 74 0.37 -21.59 -17.52
CA ILE A 74 -0.06 -20.45 -16.68
C ILE A 74 -0.19 -19.24 -17.59
N SER A 75 -1.42 -18.75 -17.76
CA SER A 75 -1.73 -17.60 -18.61
C SER A 75 -1.27 -16.29 -17.98
N ILE A 76 -1.55 -16.11 -16.68
CA ILE A 76 -1.32 -14.85 -15.97
C ILE A 76 -1.36 -15.05 -14.45
N ILE A 77 -0.76 -14.12 -13.71
CA ILE A 77 -0.86 -14.03 -12.26
C ILE A 77 -1.43 -12.67 -11.87
N TYR A 78 -2.51 -12.70 -11.10
CA TYR A 78 -3.09 -11.53 -10.46
C TYR A 78 -2.60 -11.40 -9.02
N PHE A 79 -2.24 -10.19 -8.63
CA PHE A 79 -1.84 -9.83 -7.28
C PHE A 79 -2.90 -8.91 -6.70
N SER A 80 -3.53 -9.31 -5.59
CA SER A 80 -4.37 -8.40 -4.82
C SER A 80 -3.54 -7.28 -4.16
N THR A 81 -2.26 -7.57 -3.90
CA THR A 81 -1.26 -6.63 -3.41
C THR A 81 0.15 -7.07 -3.81
N THR A 82 1.02 -6.10 -4.05
CA THR A 82 2.47 -6.25 -4.24
C THR A 82 3.25 -5.43 -3.21
N GLN A 83 2.89 -5.60 -1.94
CA GLN A 83 3.65 -5.13 -0.78
C GLN A 83 5.11 -5.57 -0.86
N ALA A 84 6.03 -4.75 -0.33
CA ALA A 84 7.44 -5.08 -0.17
C ALA A 84 7.66 -6.16 0.90
N ARG A 85 7.35 -7.41 0.56
CA ARG A 85 7.57 -8.62 1.38
C ARG A 85 8.34 -9.66 0.58
N TYR A 86 9.05 -10.55 1.28
CA TYR A 86 9.86 -11.56 0.61
C TYR A 86 9.01 -12.58 -0.16
N SER A 87 7.87 -13.00 0.38
CA SER A 87 6.95 -13.96 -0.25
C SER A 87 6.42 -13.43 -1.58
N SER A 88 5.87 -12.21 -1.60
CA SER A 88 5.39 -11.54 -2.81
C SER A 88 6.53 -11.28 -3.81
N LEU A 89 7.70 -10.83 -3.36
CA LEU A 89 8.87 -10.63 -4.21
C LEU A 89 9.34 -11.93 -4.87
N ASN A 90 9.38 -13.02 -4.10
CA ASN A 90 9.80 -14.32 -4.62
C ASN A 90 8.79 -14.86 -5.64
N LEU A 91 7.49 -14.63 -5.43
CA LEU A 91 6.46 -14.94 -6.42
C LEU A 91 6.67 -14.12 -7.71
N VAL A 92 6.81 -12.80 -7.61
CA VAL A 92 7.10 -11.90 -8.74
C VAL A 92 8.32 -12.37 -9.54
N TYR A 93 9.42 -12.68 -8.86
CA TYR A 93 10.62 -13.24 -9.49
C TYR A 93 10.34 -14.52 -10.27
N ASN A 94 9.61 -15.46 -9.65
CA ASN A 94 9.26 -16.73 -10.29
C ASN A 94 8.31 -16.53 -11.50
N CYS A 95 7.46 -15.51 -11.49
CA CYS A 95 6.66 -15.14 -12.67
C CYS A 95 7.58 -14.71 -13.81
N PHE A 96 8.47 -13.76 -13.54
CA PHE A 96 9.37 -13.22 -14.57
C PHE A 96 10.29 -14.27 -15.16
N ILE A 97 10.99 -15.09 -14.36
CA ILE A 97 11.88 -16.13 -14.92
C ILE A 97 11.13 -17.14 -15.79
N ASN A 98 9.88 -17.46 -15.43
CA ASN A 98 9.03 -18.39 -16.17
C ASN A 98 8.25 -17.75 -17.33
N ASN A 99 8.44 -16.44 -17.56
CA ASN A 99 7.74 -15.68 -18.60
C ASN A 99 6.22 -15.65 -18.43
N ILE A 100 5.77 -15.52 -17.18
CA ILE A 100 4.36 -15.45 -16.84
C ILE A 100 4.03 -13.96 -16.56
N PRO A 101 3.03 -13.38 -17.25
CA PRO A 101 2.64 -12.00 -17.04
C PRO A 101 2.04 -11.78 -15.65
N THR A 102 2.28 -10.59 -15.10
CA THR A 102 1.88 -10.19 -13.76
C THR A 102 1.01 -8.93 -13.78
N ILE A 103 -0.10 -8.97 -13.07
CA ILE A 103 -1.01 -7.82 -12.90
C ILE A 103 -1.25 -7.61 -11.41
N ALA A 104 -1.05 -6.40 -10.89
CA ALA A 104 -1.62 -6.02 -9.61
C ALA A 104 -2.89 -5.22 -9.82
N ILE A 105 -3.92 -5.50 -9.02
CA ILE A 105 -5.21 -4.85 -9.13
C ILE A 105 -5.41 -3.99 -7.90
N GLN A 106 -5.67 -2.71 -8.14
CA GLN A 106 -5.99 -1.77 -7.08
C GLN A 106 -7.35 -2.10 -6.48
N GLU A 107 -7.39 -2.33 -5.17
CA GLU A 107 -8.65 -2.68 -4.49
C GLU A 107 -9.50 -1.45 -4.14
N THR A 108 -8.82 -0.41 -3.66
CA THR A 108 -9.42 0.79 -3.07
C THR A 108 -8.79 2.05 -3.66
N HIS A 109 -9.48 3.19 -3.59
CA HIS A 109 -8.95 4.49 -4.04
C HIS A 109 -7.97 5.04 -3.01
N GLN A 110 -6.87 4.31 -2.78
CA GLN A 110 -5.97 4.54 -1.66
C GLN A 110 -5.34 5.93 -1.72
N PHE A 111 -4.89 6.40 -2.89
CA PHE A 111 -4.25 7.70 -2.96
C PHE A 111 -5.25 8.82 -2.68
N TYR A 112 -6.46 8.72 -3.21
CA TYR A 112 -7.48 9.74 -2.95
C TYR A 112 -7.89 9.75 -1.47
N LEU A 113 -8.21 8.58 -0.91
CA LEU A 113 -8.73 8.46 0.46
C LEU A 113 -7.68 8.65 1.54
N HIS A 114 -6.40 8.34 1.29
CA HIS A 114 -5.34 8.34 2.31
C HIS A 114 -4.28 9.43 2.10
N ASN A 115 -4.62 10.54 1.45
CA ASN A 115 -3.68 11.66 1.21
C ASN A 115 -2.35 11.20 0.58
N GLU A 116 -2.48 10.43 -0.50
CA GLU A 116 -1.38 9.86 -1.29
C GLU A 116 -0.52 8.79 -0.57
N GLU A 117 -0.97 8.26 0.58
CA GLU A 117 -0.28 7.14 1.24
C GLU A 117 -0.68 5.78 0.66
N LEU A 118 0.32 4.94 0.37
CA LEU A 118 0.17 3.61 -0.19
C LEU A 118 1.22 2.64 0.34
N ASN A 119 0.81 1.40 0.66
CA ASN A 119 1.72 0.32 0.99
C ASN A 119 1.55 -0.93 0.12
N ASN A 120 0.64 -0.92 -0.87
CA ASN A 120 0.16 -2.15 -1.50
C ASN A 120 0.62 -2.42 -2.93
N TYR A 121 1.26 -1.48 -3.64
CA TYR A 121 1.63 -1.66 -5.07
C TYR A 121 3.06 -1.23 -5.38
N ILE A 122 4.05 -1.80 -4.67
CA ILE A 122 5.43 -1.29 -4.64
C ILE A 122 6.41 -2.13 -5.45
N LEU A 123 6.26 -3.45 -5.42
CA LEU A 123 7.16 -4.35 -6.14
C LEU A 123 6.96 -4.26 -7.66
N PRO A 124 8.02 -4.50 -8.45
CA PRO A 124 7.96 -4.43 -9.91
C PRO A 124 6.97 -5.45 -10.48
N ILE A 125 6.07 -5.00 -11.36
CA ILE A 125 5.09 -5.81 -12.07
C ILE A 125 4.90 -5.34 -13.51
N ASP A 126 4.33 -6.18 -14.36
CA ASP A 126 4.08 -5.82 -15.76
C ASP A 126 2.96 -4.79 -15.91
N LYS A 127 1.85 -4.97 -15.18
CA LYS A 127 0.72 -4.03 -15.18
C LYS A 127 0.16 -3.78 -13.77
N ILE A 128 -0.19 -2.52 -13.51
CA ILE A 128 -1.02 -2.06 -12.39
C ILE A 128 -2.36 -1.64 -12.98
N PHE A 129 -3.43 -2.25 -12.51
CA PHE A 129 -4.79 -1.87 -12.83
C PHE A 129 -5.31 -0.96 -11.75
N VAL A 130 -5.58 0.30 -12.10
CA VAL A 130 -5.98 1.35 -11.16
C VAL A 130 -7.44 1.72 -11.31
N ASN A 131 -8.01 2.23 -10.23
CA ASN A 131 -9.45 2.47 -10.14
C ASN A 131 -9.91 3.73 -10.89
N SER A 132 -9.07 4.74 -11.02
CA SER A 132 -9.44 6.02 -11.65
C SER A 132 -8.24 6.72 -12.30
N LYS A 133 -8.52 7.76 -13.09
CA LYS A 133 -7.48 8.66 -13.63
C LYS A 133 -6.72 9.42 -12.55
N PHE A 134 -7.36 9.71 -11.42
CA PHE A 134 -6.69 10.31 -10.27
C PHE A 134 -5.58 9.38 -9.76
N GLU A 135 -5.89 8.10 -9.56
CA GLU A 135 -4.92 7.10 -9.12
C GLU A 135 -3.76 6.96 -10.13
N GLU A 136 -4.07 6.89 -11.44
CA GLU A 136 -3.04 6.86 -12.50
C GLU A 136 -2.08 8.04 -12.39
N LYS A 137 -2.60 9.27 -12.26
CA LYS A 137 -1.78 10.49 -12.15
C LYS A 137 -0.81 10.42 -10.97
N ILE A 138 -1.27 9.95 -9.80
CA ILE A 138 -0.41 9.83 -8.62
C ILE A 138 0.64 8.73 -8.80
N PHE A 139 0.28 7.57 -9.37
CA PHE A 139 1.28 6.55 -9.74
C PHE A 139 2.36 7.11 -10.69
N LEU A 140 1.98 7.86 -11.73
CA LEU A 140 2.95 8.48 -12.63
C LEU A 140 3.88 9.47 -11.92
N ASN A 141 3.34 10.30 -11.04
CA ASN A 141 4.13 11.23 -10.21
C ASN A 141 5.13 10.49 -9.31
N TYR A 142 4.85 9.24 -8.95
CA TYR A 142 5.70 8.39 -8.14
C TYR A 142 6.69 7.52 -8.92
N GLY A 143 6.87 7.80 -10.21
CA GLY A 143 7.87 7.16 -11.05
C GLY A 143 7.46 5.79 -11.58
N TYR A 144 6.17 5.46 -11.54
CA TYR A 144 5.66 4.29 -12.26
C TYR A 144 5.56 4.62 -13.74
N ARG A 145 5.91 3.66 -14.60
CA ARG A 145 5.89 3.86 -16.04
C ARG A 145 4.45 3.89 -16.54
N LYS A 146 4.12 4.86 -17.41
CA LYS A 146 2.80 4.93 -18.07
C LYS A 146 2.42 3.63 -18.79
N SER A 147 3.39 2.97 -19.42
CA SER A 147 3.18 1.67 -20.06
C SER A 147 2.72 0.58 -19.09
N ASN A 148 2.95 0.74 -17.79
CA ASN A 148 2.62 -0.26 -16.78
C ASN A 148 1.27 0.03 -16.11
N ILE A 149 0.60 1.14 -16.38
CA ILE A 149 -0.63 1.51 -15.69
C ILE A 149 -1.79 1.46 -16.68
N ASN A 150 -2.89 0.84 -16.29
CA ASN A 150 -4.15 0.92 -17.02
C ASN A 150 -5.26 1.32 -16.03
N VAL A 151 -6.03 2.35 -16.37
CA VAL A 151 -7.27 2.67 -15.65
C VAL A 151 -8.33 1.66 -16.06
N VAL A 152 -8.76 0.82 -15.11
CA VAL A 152 -9.80 -0.19 -15.35
C VAL A 152 -11.13 0.18 -14.72
N GLY A 153 -11.16 1.13 -13.78
CA GLY A 153 -12.36 1.41 -12.99
C GLY A 153 -12.38 0.61 -11.69
N TRP A 154 -13.26 0.96 -10.77
CA TRP A 154 -13.36 0.26 -9.49
C TRP A 154 -14.24 -0.98 -9.57
N GLY A 155 -13.59 -2.13 -9.72
CA GLY A 155 -14.22 -3.43 -9.97
C GLY A 155 -14.56 -4.27 -8.75
N TYR A 156 -14.44 -3.75 -7.53
CA TYR A 156 -14.76 -4.51 -6.31
C TYR A 156 -15.92 -3.92 -5.52
N ASN A 157 -16.68 -3.02 -6.14
CA ASN A 157 -17.89 -2.46 -5.55
C ASN A 157 -18.95 -3.57 -5.39
N VAL A 158 -19.39 -3.88 -4.17
CA VAL A 158 -20.29 -5.04 -3.91
C VAL A 158 -21.76 -4.73 -4.24
N TYR A 159 -22.04 -3.80 -5.16
CA TYR A 159 -23.39 -3.29 -5.41
C TYR A 159 -24.30 -4.23 -6.21
N TYR A 160 -23.76 -5.23 -6.90
CA TYR A 160 -24.52 -5.88 -7.96
C TYR A 160 -25.43 -7.05 -7.56
N LYS A 161 -25.47 -7.53 -6.30
CA LYS A 161 -26.21 -8.80 -6.03
C LYS A 161 -27.04 -8.93 -4.74
N GLN A 162 -27.24 -7.91 -3.90
CA GLN A 162 -27.92 -8.14 -2.61
C GLN A 162 -29.11 -7.22 -2.32
N LYS A 163 -30.29 -7.84 -2.16
CA LYS A 163 -31.59 -7.23 -1.85
C LYS A 163 -31.92 -7.26 -0.34
N PHE A 164 -30.95 -7.03 0.54
CA PHE A 164 -31.26 -6.95 1.97
C PHE A 164 -31.72 -5.54 2.32
N GLU A 165 -32.92 -5.44 2.88
CA GLU A 165 -33.46 -4.22 3.47
C GLU A 165 -33.56 -4.41 4.98
N LEU A 166 -32.97 -3.48 5.73
CA LEU A 166 -33.09 -3.46 7.17
C LEU A 166 -34.23 -2.50 7.50
N ILE A 167 -35.28 -2.99 8.14
CA ILE A 167 -36.42 -2.17 8.57
C ILE A 167 -36.15 -1.70 10.00
N TYR A 168 -36.18 -0.39 10.22
CA TYR A 168 -36.06 0.23 11.54
C TYR A 168 -37.15 1.29 11.72
N ASP A 169 -37.69 1.42 12.93
CA ASP A 169 -38.76 2.38 13.24
C ASP A 169 -38.30 3.85 13.24
N LYS A 170 -37.00 4.08 13.46
CA LYS A 170 -36.37 5.41 13.39
C LYS A 170 -35.43 5.48 12.19
N LYS A 171 -35.33 6.69 11.63
CA LYS A 171 -34.27 7.07 10.69
C LYS A 171 -32.89 6.81 11.30
N ILE A 172 -31.98 6.26 10.50
CA ILE A 172 -30.67 5.80 10.94
C ILE A 172 -29.61 6.85 10.65
N ILE A 173 -28.76 7.09 11.65
CA ILE A 173 -27.45 7.70 11.48
C ILE A 173 -26.38 6.63 11.61
N LEU A 174 -25.48 6.58 10.64
CA LEU A 174 -24.34 5.67 10.65
C LEU A 174 -23.05 6.43 10.92
N ILE A 175 -22.26 5.96 11.89
CA ILE A 175 -20.91 6.43 12.15
C ILE A 175 -19.93 5.37 11.63
N LEU A 176 -19.18 5.72 10.59
CA LEU A 176 -18.13 4.90 9.99
C LEU A 176 -16.78 5.28 10.60
N LEU A 177 -16.24 4.39 11.43
CA LEU A 177 -14.95 4.59 12.07
C LEU A 177 -13.85 3.76 11.41
N ASN A 178 -12.65 4.33 11.40
CA ASN A 178 -11.46 3.69 10.89
C ASN A 178 -10.77 2.83 11.98
N ALA A 179 -9.71 2.10 11.58
CA ALA A 179 -8.84 1.45 12.56
C ALA A 179 -8.12 2.50 13.40
N SER A 180 -8.18 2.38 14.73
CA SER A 180 -7.50 3.27 15.65
C SER A 180 -6.00 3.01 15.70
N LYS A 181 -5.25 3.91 16.34
CA LYS A 181 -3.81 3.79 16.64
C LYS A 181 -3.45 2.52 17.40
N ASP A 182 -4.41 1.94 18.12
CA ASP A 182 -4.20 0.69 18.83
C ASP A 182 -4.03 -0.49 17.85
N ILE A 183 -4.59 -0.40 16.65
CA ILE A 183 -4.49 -1.41 15.59
C ILE A 183 -3.51 -0.97 14.51
N ASN A 184 -3.60 0.28 14.08
CA ASN A 184 -2.85 0.84 12.98
C ASN A 184 -2.09 2.08 13.45
N VAL A 185 -0.77 1.94 13.65
CA VAL A 185 0.11 2.99 14.18
C VAL A 185 0.07 4.31 13.40
N ILE A 186 -0.25 4.27 12.10
CA ILE A 186 -0.34 5.48 11.26
C ILE A 186 -1.70 6.17 11.35
N SER A 187 -2.69 5.54 11.98
CA SER A 187 -3.97 6.17 12.27
C SER A 187 -3.76 7.40 13.14
N ILE A 188 -4.69 8.33 13.06
CA ILE A 188 -4.69 9.58 13.82
C ILE A 188 -5.61 9.51 15.04
N GLU A 189 -6.60 8.61 15.00
CA GLU A 189 -7.58 8.39 16.06
C GLU A 189 -7.08 7.29 16.99
N ASP A 190 -7.22 7.47 18.30
CA ASP A 190 -7.23 6.35 19.25
C ASP A 190 -8.67 6.01 19.66
N ALA A 191 -8.86 4.95 20.45
CA ALA A 191 -10.19 4.59 20.94
C ALA A 191 -10.89 5.72 21.74
N LYS A 192 -10.14 6.58 22.45
CA LYS A 192 -10.71 7.71 23.21
C LYS A 192 -11.26 8.77 22.27
N HIS A 193 -10.54 9.09 21.19
CA HIS A 193 -11.02 10.00 20.15
C HIS A 193 -12.30 9.47 19.51
N GLN A 194 -12.36 8.17 19.20
CA GLN A 194 -13.54 7.53 18.64
C GLN A 194 -14.75 7.58 19.59
N ILE A 195 -14.57 7.27 20.88
CA ILE A 195 -15.63 7.37 21.90
C ILE A 195 -16.14 8.82 22.01
N ASN A 196 -15.23 9.79 22.09
CA ASN A 196 -15.59 11.21 22.17
C ASN A 196 -16.41 11.67 20.96
N LEU A 197 -16.02 11.21 19.76
CA LEU A 197 -16.75 11.49 18.53
C LEU A 197 -18.17 10.91 18.56
N ILE A 198 -18.30 9.64 18.91
CA ILE A 198 -19.60 8.95 19.02
C ILE A 198 -20.51 9.70 19.99
N ASN A 199 -20.00 10.03 21.18
CA ASN A 199 -20.78 10.70 22.22
C ASN A 199 -21.17 12.13 21.84
N LYS A 200 -20.32 12.87 21.12
CA LYS A 200 -20.66 14.21 20.59
C LYS A 200 -21.77 14.17 19.54
N ILE A 201 -21.77 13.16 18.66
CA ILE A 201 -22.85 12.99 17.67
C ILE A 201 -24.15 12.59 18.40
N TYR A 202 -24.05 11.65 19.35
CA TYR A 202 -25.20 11.18 20.11
C TYR A 202 -25.86 12.28 20.95
N SER A 203 -25.07 13.15 21.61
CA SER A 203 -25.64 14.22 22.43
C SER A 203 -26.44 15.25 21.64
N LYS A 204 -26.19 15.36 20.33
CA LYS A 204 -26.94 16.25 19.44
C LYS A 204 -28.12 15.55 18.76
N LEU A 205 -27.97 14.27 18.38
CA LEU A 205 -28.90 13.62 17.44
C LEU A 205 -29.60 12.36 18.01
N GLY A 206 -29.19 11.87 19.18
CA GLY A 206 -29.65 10.59 19.75
C GLY A 206 -31.15 10.51 20.09
N ASN A 207 -31.81 11.65 20.28
CA ASN A 207 -33.25 11.70 20.52
C ASN A 207 -34.06 11.46 19.23
N SER A 208 -33.59 12.05 18.12
CA SER A 208 -34.30 12.05 16.83
C SER A 208 -33.95 10.87 15.93
N TYR A 209 -32.78 10.26 16.12
CA TYR A 209 -32.27 9.22 15.23
C TYR A 209 -31.82 7.98 15.98
N LYS A 210 -31.89 6.82 15.31
CA LYS A 210 -31.16 5.63 15.75
C LYS A 210 -29.71 5.75 15.31
N ILE A 211 -28.77 5.75 16.24
CA ILE A 211 -27.33 5.81 15.93
C ILE A 211 -26.74 4.41 15.91
N ILE A 212 -26.07 4.09 14.80
CA ILE A 212 -25.33 2.85 14.61
C ILE A 212 -23.85 3.17 14.32
N VAL A 213 -22.94 2.48 15.00
CA VAL A 213 -21.50 2.63 14.82
C VAL A 213 -20.94 1.38 14.12
N LYS A 214 -20.30 1.56 12.97
CA LYS A 214 -19.52 0.50 12.32
C LYS A 214 -18.05 0.67 12.65
N LEU A 215 -17.51 -0.29 13.41
CA LEU A 215 -16.10 -0.37 13.74
C LEU A 215 -15.32 -1.12 12.66
N HIS A 216 -14.02 -0.86 12.55
CA HIS A 216 -13.13 -1.68 11.72
C HIS A 216 -13.09 -3.14 12.25
N PRO A 217 -12.99 -4.18 11.40
CA PRO A 217 -12.97 -5.58 11.85
C PRO A 217 -11.96 -5.89 12.96
N SER A 218 -10.76 -5.33 12.86
CA SER A 218 -9.73 -5.49 13.89
C SER A 218 -10.04 -4.75 15.19
N GLU A 219 -10.87 -3.70 15.15
CA GLU A 219 -11.31 -2.99 16.36
C GLU A 219 -12.32 -3.80 17.16
N LEU A 220 -13.19 -4.55 16.49
CA LEU A 220 -14.11 -5.47 17.17
C LEU A 220 -13.37 -6.47 18.06
N LYS A 221 -12.15 -6.87 17.68
CA LYS A 221 -11.32 -7.78 18.46
C LYS A 221 -10.62 -7.11 19.64
N LYS A 222 -10.22 -5.84 19.50
CA LYS A 222 -9.33 -5.18 20.46
C LYS A 222 -10.02 -4.19 21.39
N ASN A 223 -10.88 -3.33 20.84
CA ASN A 223 -11.45 -2.20 21.58
C ASN A 223 -12.97 -2.27 21.75
N TYR A 224 -13.64 -3.33 21.28
CA TYR A 224 -15.09 -3.46 21.35
C TYR A 224 -15.67 -3.20 22.75
N CYS A 225 -15.21 -3.93 23.77
CA CYS A 225 -15.75 -3.78 25.14
C CYS A 225 -15.52 -2.37 25.68
N LYS A 226 -14.32 -1.81 25.44
CA LYS A 226 -13.97 -0.44 25.85
C LYS A 226 -14.91 0.59 25.22
N ILE A 227 -15.16 0.48 23.92
CA ILE A 227 -16.07 1.38 23.20
C ILE A 227 -17.50 1.17 23.68
N LYS A 228 -17.99 -0.08 23.73
CA LYS A 228 -19.38 -0.39 24.11
C LYS A 228 -19.74 0.09 25.52
N ASN A 229 -18.82 -0.05 26.47
CA ASN A 229 -19.04 0.38 27.86
C ASN A 229 -18.94 1.90 28.06
N SER A 230 -18.42 2.64 27.08
CA SER A 230 -18.20 4.10 27.19
C SER A 230 -19.18 4.93 26.36
N ILE A 231 -20.08 4.28 25.63
CA ILE A 231 -21.10 4.93 24.80
C ILE A 231 -22.49 4.67 25.39
N ASN A 232 -23.45 5.52 25.04
CA ASN A 232 -24.83 5.35 25.48
C ASN A 232 -25.42 4.00 25.01
N GLU A 233 -26.20 3.34 25.87
CA GLU A 233 -26.80 2.04 25.60
C GLU A 233 -27.70 2.00 24.35
N ASN A 234 -28.33 3.14 24.00
CA ASN A 234 -29.16 3.29 22.82
C ASN A 234 -28.37 3.28 21.51
N ILE A 235 -27.04 3.37 21.57
CA ILE A 235 -26.15 3.26 20.41
C ILE A 235 -25.87 1.78 20.12
N SER A 236 -26.16 1.38 18.90
CA SER A 236 -25.87 0.03 18.41
C SER A 236 -24.48 0.00 17.78
N ILE A 237 -23.66 -0.99 18.13
CA ILE A 237 -22.42 -1.29 17.42
C ILE A 237 -22.73 -2.40 16.42
N PHE A 238 -22.43 -2.15 15.16
CA PHE A 238 -22.60 -3.11 14.09
C PHE A 238 -21.51 -4.19 14.18
N LEU A 239 -21.92 -5.43 14.38
CA LEU A 239 -21.02 -6.59 14.34
C LEU A 239 -20.95 -7.09 12.89
N ASN A 240 -19.75 -7.43 12.42
CA ASN A 240 -19.43 -7.79 11.02
C ASN A 240 -20.19 -8.98 10.41
N GLU A 241 -21.18 -9.54 11.11
CA GLU A 241 -22.04 -10.62 10.65
C GLU A 241 -23.05 -10.15 9.58
N TYR A 242 -23.13 -8.83 9.35
CA TYR A 242 -24.09 -8.21 8.42
C TYR A 242 -23.39 -7.42 7.30
N ASN A 243 -24.06 -7.30 6.14
CA ASN A 243 -23.54 -6.56 4.99
C ASN A 243 -23.51 -5.04 5.27
N SER A 244 -22.30 -4.45 5.22
CA SER A 244 -22.08 -3.00 5.38
C SER A 244 -22.88 -2.14 4.41
N ASN A 245 -23.16 -2.63 3.20
CA ASN A 245 -23.91 -1.89 2.19
C ASN A 245 -25.39 -1.76 2.55
N ALA A 246 -25.98 -2.78 3.19
CA ALA A 246 -27.36 -2.66 3.67
C ALA A 246 -27.45 -1.56 4.74
N LEU A 247 -26.45 -1.45 5.61
CA LEU A 247 -26.38 -0.39 6.60
C LEU A 247 -26.25 1.00 5.95
N ILE A 248 -25.35 1.16 4.99
CA ILE A 248 -25.19 2.41 4.22
C ILE A 248 -26.49 2.77 3.49
N LYS A 249 -27.12 1.80 2.79
CA LYS A 249 -28.38 1.99 2.05
C LYS A 249 -29.53 2.46 2.94
N ASN A 250 -29.61 2.01 4.19
CA ASN A 250 -30.69 2.38 5.11
C ASN A 250 -30.36 3.61 5.97
N SER A 251 -29.15 4.16 5.86
CA SER A 251 -28.76 5.38 6.58
C SER A 251 -29.29 6.63 5.89
N GLU A 252 -29.74 7.60 6.69
CA GLU A 252 -30.11 8.93 6.22
C GLU A 252 -28.88 9.84 6.15
N PHE A 253 -28.05 9.80 7.20
CA PHE A 253 -26.78 10.51 7.27
C PHE A 253 -25.67 9.58 7.72
N ILE A 254 -24.49 9.79 7.14
CA ILE A 254 -23.28 9.01 7.42
C ILE A 254 -22.21 9.96 7.91
N PHE A 255 -21.68 9.72 9.11
CA PHE A 255 -20.54 10.43 9.66
C PHE A 255 -19.29 9.60 9.48
N SER A 256 -18.22 10.20 8.96
CA SER A 256 -16.96 9.48 8.80
C SER A 256 -15.75 10.39 8.95
N THR A 257 -14.65 9.81 9.41
CA THR A 257 -13.34 10.48 9.44
C THR A 257 -12.61 10.41 8.09
N GLY A 258 -13.26 9.97 7.00
CA GLY A 258 -12.84 10.31 5.64
C GLY A 258 -12.01 9.27 4.88
N TYR A 259 -11.18 8.45 5.53
CA TYR A 259 -10.21 7.63 4.80
C TYR A 259 -10.63 6.16 4.63
N THR A 260 -11.95 5.87 4.54
CA THR A 260 -12.49 4.51 4.31
C THR A 260 -13.16 4.40 2.96
N GLN A 261 -13.00 3.24 2.28
CA GLN A 261 -13.65 2.95 1.00
C GLN A 261 -15.18 3.06 1.10
N SER A 262 -15.76 2.85 2.29
CA SER A 262 -17.20 2.96 2.51
C SER A 262 -17.78 4.37 2.29
N ILE A 263 -16.94 5.41 2.22
CA ILE A 263 -17.39 6.74 1.80
C ILE A 263 -17.73 6.74 0.32
N LEU A 264 -16.87 6.17 -0.52
CA LEU A 264 -17.13 6.08 -1.96
C LEU A 264 -18.31 5.16 -2.26
N GLU A 265 -18.49 4.10 -1.45
CA GLU A 265 -19.69 3.27 -1.46
C GLU A 265 -20.94 4.11 -1.17
N ALA A 266 -20.91 4.96 -0.14
CA ALA A 266 -22.02 5.83 0.23
C ALA A 266 -22.34 6.88 -0.84
N ILE A 267 -21.32 7.47 -1.49
CA ILE A 267 -21.49 8.42 -2.59
C ILE A 267 -22.18 7.74 -3.79
N LEU A 268 -21.76 6.53 -4.14
CA LEU A 268 -22.38 5.75 -5.22
C LEU A 268 -23.87 5.46 -4.95
N LEU A 269 -24.29 5.38 -3.68
CA LEU A 269 -25.69 5.25 -3.26
C LEU A 269 -26.43 6.57 -3.06
N ASN A 270 -25.80 7.70 -3.43
CA ASN A 270 -26.34 9.04 -3.22
C ASN A 270 -26.75 9.30 -1.75
N LYS A 271 -25.92 8.86 -0.81
CA LYS A 271 -26.14 9.06 0.63
C LYS A 271 -25.54 10.37 1.11
N LYS A 272 -26.20 11.00 2.09
CA LYS A 272 -25.68 12.21 2.75
C LYS A 272 -24.52 11.83 3.65
N ILE A 273 -23.35 12.39 3.40
CA ILE A 273 -22.11 12.14 4.13
C ILE A 273 -21.62 13.43 4.75
N ILE A 274 -21.41 13.42 6.06
CA ILE A 274 -20.78 14.50 6.81
C ILE A 274 -19.40 14.03 7.24
N LEU A 275 -18.37 14.69 6.71
CA LEU A 275 -16.99 14.38 7.04
C LEU A 275 -16.59 15.02 8.37
N ILE A 276 -15.74 14.32 9.12
CA ILE A 276 -15.09 14.84 10.31
C ILE A 276 -13.66 15.19 9.92
N PRO A 277 -13.30 16.49 9.87
CA PRO A 277 -12.02 16.92 9.37
C PRO A 277 -10.85 16.34 10.13
N ASN A 278 -9.83 15.91 9.39
CA ASN A 278 -8.53 15.56 9.95
C ASN A 278 -7.41 15.61 8.90
N GLU A 279 -6.17 15.51 9.37
CA GLU A 279 -4.98 15.57 8.51
C GLU A 279 -4.84 14.42 7.50
N LYS A 280 -5.63 13.33 7.60
CA LYS A 280 -5.59 12.16 6.70
C LYS A 280 -6.66 12.18 5.61
N ASN A 281 -7.65 13.07 5.68
CA ASN A 281 -8.73 13.16 4.70
C ASN A 281 -8.79 14.52 3.96
N MET A 282 -7.72 15.31 4.01
CA MET A 282 -7.63 16.61 3.34
C MET A 282 -8.06 16.58 1.86
N ASN A 283 -7.68 15.58 1.08
CA ASN A 283 -8.11 15.46 -0.32
C ASN A 283 -9.65 15.46 -0.47
N LEU A 284 -10.37 14.80 0.45
CA LEU A 284 -11.83 14.81 0.46
C LEU A 284 -12.39 16.16 0.92
N LEU A 285 -11.77 16.79 1.91
CA LEU A 285 -12.22 18.08 2.43
C LEU A 285 -12.02 19.22 1.43
N GLU A 286 -11.05 19.10 0.51
CA GLU A 286 -10.86 20.05 -0.59
C GLU A 286 -12.00 19.97 -1.64
N ASP A 287 -12.72 18.84 -1.68
CA ASP A 287 -13.78 18.58 -2.64
C ASP A 287 -15.20 18.75 -2.07
N THR A 288 -15.36 19.01 -0.77
CA THR A 288 -16.67 19.29 -0.16
C THR A 288 -16.60 20.20 1.07
N ASN A 289 -17.62 21.03 1.26
CA ASN A 289 -17.97 21.78 2.46
C ASN A 289 -18.87 20.98 3.42
N ASN A 290 -19.27 19.75 3.08
CA ASN A 290 -20.09 18.86 3.91
C ASN A 290 -19.26 18.23 5.03
N TYR A 291 -18.64 19.05 5.87
CA TYR A 291 -17.84 18.61 7.01
C TYR A 291 -18.15 19.40 8.28
N ILE A 292 -17.90 18.79 9.42
CA ILE A 292 -18.21 19.37 10.73
C ILE A 292 -16.96 19.83 11.48
N VAL A 293 -16.83 21.15 11.67
CA VAL A 293 -15.82 21.75 12.57
C VAL A 293 -16.42 22.08 13.93
N ASP A 294 -17.70 22.48 13.96
CA ASP A 294 -18.43 22.84 15.17
C ASP A 294 -19.74 22.03 15.27
N TYR A 295 -19.85 21.22 16.32
CA TYR A 295 -21.01 20.36 16.59
C TYR A 295 -22.27 21.14 16.95
N ASN A 296 -22.18 22.42 17.30
CA ASN A 296 -23.35 23.27 17.49
C ASN A 296 -24.03 23.63 16.16
N LYS A 297 -23.30 23.56 15.04
CA LYS A 297 -23.83 23.82 13.70
C LYS A 297 -24.31 22.55 12.98
N LEU A 298 -24.32 21.41 13.68
CA LEU A 298 -24.61 20.12 13.06
C LEU A 298 -26.00 20.06 12.42
N GLU A 299 -27.03 20.49 13.14
CA GLU A 299 -28.40 20.48 12.60
C GLU A 299 -28.55 21.41 11.40
N TYR A 300 -27.87 22.58 11.41
CA TYR A 300 -27.86 23.50 10.29
C TYR A 300 -27.21 22.86 9.05
N LEU A 301 -26.07 22.18 9.23
CA LEU A 301 -25.39 21.46 8.15
C LEU A 301 -26.27 20.35 7.57
N MET A 302 -26.95 19.59 8.42
CA MET A 302 -27.86 18.52 7.98
C MET A 302 -29.06 19.05 7.19
N LYS A 303 -29.61 20.20 7.57
CA LYS A 303 -30.73 20.86 6.87
C LYS A 303 -30.30 21.45 5.53
N ASN A 304 -29.09 22.03 5.46
CA ASN A 304 -28.56 22.71 4.27
C ASN A 304 -27.51 21.85 3.54
N TYR A 305 -27.69 20.52 3.54
CA TYR A 305 -26.75 19.59 2.93
C TYR A 305 -26.64 19.81 1.40
N ASN A 306 -25.42 19.97 0.89
CA ASN A 306 -25.20 20.19 -0.54
C ASN A 306 -24.89 18.85 -1.26
N TYR A 307 -25.82 18.40 -2.11
CA TYR A 307 -25.65 17.17 -2.88
C TYR A 307 -24.64 17.31 -4.03
N ASP A 308 -24.53 18.50 -4.64
CA ASP A 308 -23.73 18.73 -5.84
C ASP A 308 -22.22 18.53 -5.57
N GLU A 309 -21.78 18.77 -4.33
CA GLU A 309 -20.38 18.56 -3.95
C GLU A 309 -19.98 17.08 -3.92
N LEU A 310 -20.93 16.16 -3.68
CA LEU A 310 -20.63 14.72 -3.78
C LEU A 310 -20.38 14.30 -5.23
N GLU A 311 -20.99 14.99 -6.20
CA GLU A 311 -20.77 14.73 -7.62
C GLU A 311 -19.33 15.02 -8.02
N LYS A 312 -18.71 16.08 -7.45
CA LYS A 312 -17.29 16.39 -7.66
C LYS A 312 -16.39 15.24 -7.20
N ILE A 313 -16.59 14.73 -5.99
CA ILE A 313 -15.83 13.59 -5.45
C ILE A 313 -16.03 12.35 -6.34
N ALA A 314 -17.26 12.11 -6.77
CA ALA A 314 -17.59 11.00 -7.65
C ALA A 314 -16.94 11.09 -9.03
N TYR A 315 -16.90 12.29 -9.62
CA TYR A 315 -16.25 12.54 -10.91
C TYR A 315 -14.72 12.36 -10.82
N VAL A 316 -14.06 12.93 -9.82
CA VAL A 316 -12.60 12.81 -9.63
C VAL A 316 -12.17 11.35 -9.49
N ASN A 317 -13.02 10.53 -8.86
CA ASN A 317 -12.74 9.12 -8.59
C ASN A 317 -13.37 8.17 -9.62
N ASP A 318 -13.91 8.67 -10.73
CA ASP A 318 -14.58 7.86 -11.76
C ASP A 318 -15.67 6.91 -11.18
N ILE A 319 -16.34 7.30 -10.07
CA ILE A 319 -17.28 6.46 -9.31
C ILE A 319 -18.51 6.09 -10.15
N TYR A 320 -18.94 6.96 -11.08
CA TYR A 320 -20.09 6.66 -11.95
C TYR A 320 -19.75 5.70 -13.09
N LEU A 321 -18.46 5.48 -13.37
CA LEU A 321 -18.00 4.52 -14.38
C LEU A 321 -17.86 3.09 -13.80
N VAL A 322 -18.18 2.94 -12.52
CA VAL A 322 -18.05 1.70 -11.75
C VAL A 322 -18.90 0.57 -12.33
N GLY A 323 -18.30 -0.62 -12.43
CA GLY A 323 -18.95 -1.84 -12.93
C GLY A 323 -19.07 -1.91 -14.45
N LYS A 324 -19.59 -0.88 -15.13
CA LYS A 324 -19.80 -0.92 -16.58
C LYS A 324 -18.49 -0.95 -17.37
N ASN A 325 -17.51 -0.16 -16.96
CA ASN A 325 -16.22 -0.10 -17.63
C ASN A 325 -15.20 -1.11 -17.08
N PHE A 326 -15.41 -1.63 -15.86
CA PHE A 326 -14.45 -2.52 -15.24
C PHE A 326 -14.36 -3.84 -16.00
N ASP A 327 -15.47 -4.54 -16.17
CA ASP A 327 -15.48 -5.87 -16.76
C ASP A 327 -14.87 -5.83 -18.18
N GLU A 328 -15.29 -4.87 -19.01
CA GLU A 328 -14.79 -4.67 -20.38
C GLU A 328 -13.29 -4.33 -20.41
N ASN A 329 -12.86 -3.32 -19.64
CA ASN A 329 -11.45 -2.90 -19.63
C ASN A 329 -10.55 -3.96 -19.00
N PHE A 330 -11.00 -4.60 -17.93
CA PHE A 330 -10.27 -5.65 -17.25
C PHE A 330 -10.01 -6.82 -18.18
N ILE A 331 -11.03 -7.32 -18.88
CA ILE A 331 -10.89 -8.40 -19.86
C ILE A 331 -10.02 -7.95 -21.04
N LYS A 332 -10.28 -6.76 -21.60
CA LYS A 332 -9.53 -6.21 -22.74
C LYS A 332 -8.04 -6.13 -22.42
N TYR A 333 -7.66 -5.46 -21.34
CA TYR A 333 -6.27 -5.26 -20.98
C TYR A 333 -5.59 -6.55 -20.50
N SER A 334 -6.30 -7.43 -19.80
CA SER A 334 -5.76 -8.75 -19.43
C SER A 334 -5.47 -9.59 -20.66
N THR A 335 -6.41 -9.66 -21.61
CA THR A 335 -6.27 -10.42 -22.86
C THR A 335 -5.16 -9.86 -23.74
N GLN A 336 -5.07 -8.52 -23.84
CA GLN A 336 -3.97 -7.86 -24.54
C GLN A 336 -2.61 -8.22 -23.93
N LEU A 337 -2.48 -8.23 -22.60
CA LEU A 337 -1.24 -8.62 -21.94
C LEU A 337 -0.92 -10.09 -22.20
N ILE A 338 -1.89 -10.99 -22.08
CA ILE A 338 -1.70 -12.44 -22.30
C ILE A 338 -1.24 -12.71 -23.75
N ASN A 339 -1.89 -12.08 -24.74
CA ASN A 339 -1.62 -12.33 -26.15
C ASN A 339 -0.33 -11.67 -26.65
N ASN A 340 0.02 -10.49 -26.12
CA ASN A 340 1.15 -9.69 -26.58
C ASN A 340 2.32 -9.67 -25.58
N TYR A 341 2.41 -10.65 -24.66
CA TYR A 341 3.46 -10.65 -23.65
C TYR A 341 4.84 -10.83 -24.28
N ASN A 342 5.61 -9.74 -24.34
CA ASN A 342 6.96 -9.73 -24.92
C ASN A 342 8.05 -9.68 -23.82
N ASN A 343 9.21 -10.25 -24.14
CA ASN A 343 10.38 -10.38 -23.28
C ASN A 343 11.02 -9.03 -22.86
N HIS A 344 10.73 -7.91 -23.54
CA HIS A 344 11.42 -6.64 -23.28
C HIS A 344 11.09 -6.06 -21.89
N PHE A 345 9.81 -5.98 -21.52
CA PHE A 345 9.37 -5.49 -20.21
C PHE A 345 9.94 -6.29 -19.03
N LYS A 346 10.09 -7.60 -19.25
CA LYS A 346 10.63 -8.55 -18.27
C LYS A 346 12.08 -8.26 -17.87
N ILE A 347 12.93 -7.74 -18.76
CA ILE A 347 14.33 -7.49 -18.40
C ILE A 347 14.43 -6.36 -17.38
N TYR A 348 13.73 -5.24 -17.63
CA TYR A 348 13.72 -4.11 -16.71
C TYR A 348 13.14 -4.52 -15.35
N ASN A 349 12.01 -5.25 -15.36
CA ASN A 349 11.40 -5.74 -14.12
C ASN A 349 12.33 -6.69 -13.35
N LEU A 350 13.09 -7.55 -14.03
CA LEU A 350 14.11 -8.39 -13.39
C LEU A 350 15.24 -7.58 -12.78
N ILE A 351 15.70 -6.50 -13.43
CA ILE A 351 16.70 -5.58 -12.88
C ILE A 351 16.18 -4.92 -11.59
N GLU A 352 14.94 -4.42 -11.58
CA GLU A 352 14.35 -3.85 -10.36
C GLU A 352 14.17 -4.91 -9.27
N THR A 353 13.76 -6.12 -9.65
CA THR A 353 13.60 -7.27 -8.74
C THR A 353 14.93 -7.63 -8.06
N SER A 354 16.07 -7.52 -8.75
CA SER A 354 17.37 -7.82 -8.16
C SER A 354 17.75 -6.84 -7.05
N LEU A 355 17.41 -5.56 -7.20
CA LEU A 355 17.58 -4.56 -6.14
C LEU A 355 16.71 -4.88 -4.93
N TRP A 356 15.45 -5.23 -5.14
CA TRP A 356 14.58 -5.65 -4.03
C TRP A 356 15.12 -6.88 -3.29
N PHE A 357 15.64 -7.90 -4.00
CA PHE A 357 16.29 -9.03 -3.32
C PHE A 357 17.49 -8.59 -2.48
N SER A 358 18.34 -7.71 -3.02
CA SER A 358 19.46 -7.15 -2.26
C SER A 358 18.96 -6.37 -1.02
N PHE A 359 17.85 -5.63 -1.15
CA PHE A 359 17.24 -4.90 -0.04
C PHE A 359 16.74 -5.81 1.08
N PHE A 360 16.27 -7.02 0.75
CA PHE A 360 15.94 -8.06 1.74
C PHE A 360 17.14 -8.90 2.20
N ASN A 361 18.38 -8.45 1.93
CA ASN A 361 19.63 -9.16 2.24
C ASN A 361 19.71 -10.55 1.57
N LYS A 362 19.23 -10.67 0.33
CA LYS A 362 19.25 -11.89 -0.49
C LYS A 362 20.11 -11.70 -1.73
N ASP A 363 21.32 -11.20 -1.55
CA ASP A 363 22.26 -10.88 -2.64
C ASP A 363 22.52 -12.05 -3.60
N GLN A 364 22.51 -13.29 -3.11
CA GLN A 364 22.63 -14.49 -3.97
C GLN A 364 21.50 -14.58 -5.01
N ASN A 365 20.27 -14.22 -4.65
CA ASN A 365 19.14 -14.20 -5.59
C ASN A 365 19.29 -13.06 -6.60
N ALA A 366 19.77 -11.90 -6.16
CA ALA A 366 20.08 -10.78 -7.04
C ALA A 366 21.15 -11.17 -8.08
N ILE A 367 22.23 -11.83 -7.66
CA ILE A 367 23.28 -12.35 -8.56
C ILE A 367 22.73 -13.39 -9.54
N LYS A 368 21.86 -14.31 -9.08
CA LYS A 368 21.19 -15.28 -9.97
C LYS A 368 20.41 -14.61 -11.08
N ILE A 369 19.69 -13.53 -10.78
CA ILE A 369 18.99 -12.71 -11.79
C ILE A 369 19.97 -12.14 -12.80
N LEU A 370 21.05 -11.50 -12.35
CA LEU A 370 22.03 -10.91 -13.28
C LEU A 370 22.67 -11.97 -14.18
N ASN A 371 22.97 -13.15 -13.64
CA ASN A 371 23.50 -14.26 -14.44
C ASN A 371 22.50 -14.76 -15.48
N TYR A 372 21.21 -14.85 -15.11
CA TYR A 372 20.14 -15.16 -16.06
C TYR A 372 20.05 -14.11 -17.17
N LEU A 373 20.09 -12.82 -16.84
CA LEU A 373 20.03 -11.72 -17.81
C LEU A 373 21.22 -11.71 -18.78
N ASN A 374 22.42 -12.01 -18.31
CA ASN A 374 23.60 -12.15 -19.18
C ASN A 374 23.45 -13.32 -20.16
N LYS A 375 22.97 -14.48 -19.68
CA LYS A 375 22.72 -15.65 -20.55
C LYS A 375 21.66 -15.39 -21.62
N LYS A 376 20.73 -14.46 -21.36
CA LYS A 376 19.68 -14.06 -22.29
C LYS A 376 20.12 -12.95 -23.26
N ASN A 377 21.40 -12.61 -23.31
CA ASN A 377 21.94 -11.62 -24.24
C ASN A 377 21.18 -10.28 -24.20
N ALA A 378 20.89 -9.79 -22.99
CA ALA A 378 20.23 -8.50 -22.77
C ALA A 378 21.17 -7.31 -23.11
N PHE A 379 21.67 -7.23 -24.34
CA PHE A 379 22.75 -6.34 -24.77
C PHE A 379 22.45 -4.86 -24.51
N GLN A 380 21.18 -4.45 -24.68
CA GLN A 380 20.72 -3.07 -24.43
C GLN A 380 20.92 -2.62 -22.97
N TYR A 381 21.05 -3.56 -22.03
CA TYR A 381 21.28 -3.27 -20.60
C TYR A 381 22.63 -3.81 -20.10
N SER A 382 23.55 -4.17 -20.99
CA SER A 382 24.84 -4.80 -20.63
C SER A 382 25.68 -3.94 -19.68
N SER A 383 25.72 -2.63 -19.88
CA SER A 383 26.41 -1.67 -19.00
C SER A 383 25.80 -1.69 -17.59
N ILE A 384 24.48 -1.57 -17.49
CA ILE A 384 23.73 -1.57 -16.23
C ILE A 384 23.89 -2.90 -15.48
N ILE A 385 23.79 -4.02 -16.20
CA ILE A 385 23.99 -5.36 -15.62
C ILE A 385 25.41 -5.51 -15.07
N ARG A 386 26.42 -4.98 -15.76
CA ARG A 386 27.81 -4.96 -15.30
C ARG A 386 27.97 -4.09 -14.05
N SER A 387 27.39 -2.89 -14.04
CA SER A 387 27.41 -1.99 -12.88
C SER A 387 26.72 -2.63 -11.65
N LEU A 388 25.59 -3.33 -11.82
CA LEU A 388 24.94 -4.08 -10.74
C LEU A 388 25.79 -5.26 -10.25
N LYS A 389 26.45 -5.99 -11.16
CA LYS A 389 27.39 -7.07 -10.76
C LYS A 389 28.53 -6.52 -9.93
N ASN A 390 29.12 -5.41 -10.35
CA ASN A 390 30.16 -4.72 -9.60
C ASN A 390 29.65 -4.31 -8.22
N PHE A 391 28.48 -3.68 -8.16
CA PHE A 391 27.82 -3.29 -6.92
C PHE A 391 27.59 -4.47 -5.96
N TYR A 392 27.04 -5.59 -6.43
CA TYR A 392 26.80 -6.77 -5.59
C TYR A 392 28.09 -7.50 -5.17
N ASN A 393 29.15 -7.44 -5.99
CA ASN A 393 30.46 -8.01 -5.67
C ASN A 393 31.35 -7.07 -4.84
N ASN A 394 30.79 -5.99 -4.29
CA ASN A 394 31.50 -4.98 -3.52
C ASN A 394 32.64 -4.27 -4.27
N LYS A 395 32.57 -4.24 -5.61
CA LYS A 395 33.48 -3.49 -6.49
C LYS A 395 32.83 -2.14 -6.79
N TYR A 396 33.12 -1.16 -5.95
CA TYR A 396 32.37 0.09 -5.90
C TYR A 396 33.06 1.22 -6.66
N ASP A 397 33.17 1.08 -7.98
CA ASP A 397 33.67 2.18 -8.80
C ASP A 397 32.61 3.27 -8.92
N TYR A 398 33.07 4.53 -8.85
CA TYR A 398 32.19 5.70 -8.82
C TYR A 398 31.30 5.79 -10.07
N ARG A 399 31.84 5.45 -11.24
CA ARG A 399 31.10 5.47 -12.51
C ARG A 399 29.92 4.51 -12.47
N SER A 400 30.13 3.25 -12.05
CA SER A 400 29.04 2.29 -11.87
C SER A 400 27.97 2.79 -10.92
N LEU A 401 28.34 3.51 -9.85
CA LEU A 401 27.35 4.05 -8.92
C LEU A 401 26.46 5.11 -9.56
N ILE A 402 27.05 6.04 -10.30
CA ILE A 402 26.35 7.12 -11.00
C ILE A 402 25.50 6.57 -12.14
N ASP A 403 26.05 5.67 -12.97
CA ASP A 403 25.31 5.01 -14.06
C ASP A 403 24.01 4.36 -13.56
N LEU A 404 24.04 3.75 -12.36
CA LEU A 404 22.86 3.16 -11.75
C LEU A 404 21.88 4.21 -11.21
N PHE A 405 22.37 5.30 -10.60
CA PHE A 405 21.48 6.38 -10.18
C PHE A 405 20.74 7.01 -11.37
N ASP A 406 21.45 7.27 -12.47
CA ASP A 406 20.86 7.81 -13.70
C ASP A 406 19.85 6.85 -14.31
N PHE A 407 20.18 5.55 -14.33
CA PHE A 407 19.27 4.53 -14.85
C PHE A 407 17.95 4.47 -14.08
N PHE A 408 17.98 4.63 -12.76
CA PHE A 408 16.79 4.53 -11.91
C PHE A 408 16.10 5.86 -11.62
N GLU A 409 16.68 7.02 -11.96
CA GLU A 409 16.26 8.37 -11.50
C GLU A 409 14.74 8.61 -11.56
N LYS A 410 14.08 8.11 -12.60
CA LYS A 410 12.64 8.31 -12.85
C LYS A 410 11.75 7.17 -12.37
N THR A 411 12.27 6.28 -11.52
CA THR A 411 11.55 5.09 -11.04
C THR A 411 11.47 5.04 -9.54
N ASN A 412 10.40 4.43 -9.01
CA ASN A 412 10.27 4.18 -7.57
C ASN A 412 11.44 3.33 -7.02
N THR A 413 12.03 2.47 -7.85
CA THR A 413 13.21 1.65 -7.53
C THR A 413 14.47 2.47 -7.25
N PHE A 414 14.52 3.75 -7.66
CA PHE A 414 15.57 4.70 -7.28
C PHE A 414 15.83 4.69 -5.78
N PHE A 415 14.78 4.71 -4.97
CA PHE A 415 14.91 4.78 -3.51
C PHE A 415 15.42 3.47 -2.92
N VAL A 416 15.08 2.32 -3.51
CA VAL A 416 15.66 1.03 -3.14
C VAL A 416 17.17 1.07 -3.35
N TYR A 417 17.62 1.56 -4.51
CA TYR A 417 19.04 1.67 -4.82
C TYR A 417 19.76 2.70 -3.93
N LYS A 418 19.20 3.90 -3.75
CA LYS A 418 19.66 4.94 -2.81
C LYS A 418 19.95 4.33 -1.43
N TYR A 419 18.99 3.59 -0.88
CA TYR A 419 19.16 3.01 0.45
C TYR A 419 20.08 1.79 0.48
N LEU A 420 20.18 1.02 -0.60
CA LEU A 420 21.22 -0.01 -0.74
C LEU A 420 22.63 0.58 -0.75
N VAL A 421 22.84 1.69 -1.46
CA VAL A 421 24.10 2.45 -1.43
C VAL A 421 24.39 2.88 0.00
N ILE A 422 23.45 3.51 0.69
CA ILE A 422 23.62 3.91 2.09
C ILE A 422 23.97 2.70 2.97
N ARG A 423 23.26 1.56 2.85
CA ARG A 423 23.50 0.35 3.65
C ARG A 423 24.88 -0.27 3.42
N LYS A 424 25.24 -0.51 2.15
CA LYS A 424 26.44 -1.27 1.79
C LYS A 424 27.72 -0.43 1.91
N LEU A 425 27.58 0.87 1.76
CA LEU A 425 28.72 1.75 1.52
C LEU A 425 28.97 2.81 2.57
N TYR A 426 28.18 2.81 3.66
CA TYR A 426 28.28 3.78 4.74
C TYR A 426 29.70 3.99 5.29
N LYS A 427 30.55 2.96 5.31
CA LYS A 427 31.95 3.08 5.78
C LYS A 427 32.94 3.46 4.67
N LYS A 428 32.65 3.13 3.41
CA LYS A 428 33.64 3.11 2.31
C LYS A 428 33.52 4.27 1.31
N ILE A 429 32.39 4.98 1.25
CA ILE A 429 32.21 6.10 0.31
C ILE A 429 32.87 7.39 0.81
N ASN A 430 33.56 8.06 -0.11
CA ASN A 430 33.79 9.50 -0.05
C ASN A 430 32.61 10.24 -0.69
N PHE A 431 31.99 11.13 0.08
CA PHE A 431 30.86 11.93 -0.41
C PHE A 431 31.35 13.05 -1.33
N ASN A 432 31.42 12.76 -2.63
CA ASN A 432 31.55 13.75 -3.67
C ASN A 432 30.19 14.50 -3.86
N PRO A 433 30.19 15.81 -4.19
CA PRO A 433 29.00 16.60 -4.49
C PRO A 433 27.94 15.91 -5.37
N THR A 434 28.32 15.25 -6.46
CA THR A 434 27.38 14.59 -7.38
C THR A 434 26.65 13.43 -6.71
N LEU A 435 27.36 12.61 -5.93
CA LEU A 435 26.73 11.51 -5.21
C LEU A 435 25.81 12.03 -4.10
N ILE A 436 26.22 13.10 -3.41
CA ILE A 436 25.38 13.77 -2.42
C ILE A 436 24.07 14.24 -3.08
N LYS A 437 24.11 14.80 -4.29
CA LYS A 437 22.91 15.25 -5.01
C LYS A 437 21.86 14.14 -5.10
N TYR A 438 22.23 12.93 -5.52
CA TYR A 438 21.28 11.80 -5.57
C TYR A 438 20.79 11.37 -4.18
N LEU A 439 21.67 11.35 -3.18
CA LEU A 439 21.29 10.96 -1.82
C LEU A 439 20.37 11.98 -1.13
N LEU A 440 20.32 13.21 -1.63
CA LEU A 440 19.43 14.27 -1.15
C LEU A 440 18.06 14.30 -1.83
N ILE A 441 17.85 13.53 -2.90
CA ILE A 441 16.52 13.41 -3.52
C ILE A 441 15.56 12.81 -2.48
N GLU A 442 14.46 13.50 -2.24
CA GLU A 442 13.46 13.10 -1.27
C GLU A 442 12.57 12.00 -1.82
N GLU A 443 12.35 10.96 -1.02
CA GLU A 443 11.39 9.93 -1.37
C GLU A 443 9.94 10.40 -1.23
N PRO A 444 9.03 9.83 -2.04
CA PRO A 444 7.59 9.97 -1.83
C PRO A 444 7.16 9.57 -0.42
N LYS A 445 6.14 10.26 0.11
CA LYS A 445 5.59 10.02 1.46
C LYS A 445 5.21 8.56 1.70
N TYR A 446 4.65 7.89 0.69
CA TYR A 446 4.23 6.49 0.81
C TYR A 446 5.40 5.51 1.06
N LEU A 447 6.64 5.88 0.73
CA LEU A 447 7.83 5.06 0.97
C LEU A 447 8.47 5.30 2.35
N PHE A 448 8.02 6.31 3.10
CA PHE A 448 8.60 6.67 4.39
C PHE A 448 8.59 5.48 5.37
N GLN A 449 7.50 4.72 5.42
CA GLN A 449 7.41 3.56 6.31
C GLN A 449 8.42 2.48 5.95
N ILE A 450 8.64 2.22 4.65
CA ILE A 450 9.55 1.17 4.18
C ILE A 450 10.99 1.53 4.49
N PHE A 451 11.36 2.79 4.25
CA PHE A 451 12.74 3.25 4.39
C PHE A 451 13.02 4.00 5.68
N PHE A 452 12.10 4.05 6.64
CA PHE A 452 12.27 4.80 7.89
C PHE A 452 13.61 4.49 8.58
N ASN A 453 13.91 3.20 8.77
CA ASN A 453 15.16 2.75 9.38
C ASN A 453 16.40 3.13 8.54
N ASP A 454 16.28 3.15 7.21
CA ASP A 454 17.37 3.53 6.32
C ASP A 454 17.59 5.04 6.25
N ARG A 455 16.53 5.85 6.36
CA ARG A 455 16.63 7.29 6.60
C ARG A 455 17.39 7.56 7.88
N GLN A 456 17.06 6.84 8.97
CA GLN A 456 17.81 7.00 10.21
C GLN A 456 19.29 6.65 10.04
N ARG A 457 19.59 5.62 9.25
CA ARG A 457 20.96 5.22 8.92
C ARG A 457 21.68 6.29 8.12
N TRP A 458 21.01 6.91 7.16
CA TRP A 458 21.53 8.05 6.40
C TRP A 458 21.87 9.24 7.30
N LEU A 459 20.97 9.62 8.20
CA LEU A 459 21.19 10.73 9.12
C LEU A 459 22.39 10.47 10.05
N ASN A 460 22.53 9.25 10.54
CA ASN A 460 23.69 8.85 11.35
C ASN A 460 24.99 8.82 10.55
N LEU A 461 24.91 8.45 9.27
CA LEU A 461 26.05 8.49 8.39
C LEU A 461 26.54 9.93 8.16
N LEU A 462 25.63 10.91 8.06
CA LEU A 462 26.01 12.32 7.99
C LEU A 462 26.76 12.78 9.24
N ILE A 463 26.32 12.37 10.43
CA ILE A 463 27.04 12.62 11.68
C ILE A 463 28.44 11.99 11.63
N TYR A 464 28.52 10.70 11.28
CA TYR A 464 29.76 9.95 11.22
C TYR A 464 30.78 10.59 10.26
N LYS A 465 30.32 11.06 9.10
CA LYS A 465 31.13 11.74 8.08
C LYS A 465 31.31 13.25 8.32
N ASN A 466 30.98 13.72 9.52
CA ASN A 466 31.13 15.12 9.94
C ASN A 466 30.36 16.14 9.08
N LYS A 467 29.22 15.75 8.52
CA LYS A 467 28.32 16.62 7.74
C LYS A 467 27.19 17.18 8.62
N ILE A 468 27.56 17.85 9.71
CA ILE A 468 26.63 18.27 10.78
C ILE A 468 25.55 19.25 10.29
N ASN A 469 25.90 20.21 9.43
CA ASN A 469 24.93 21.17 8.88
C ASN A 469 23.86 20.49 8.03
N LEU A 470 24.28 19.52 7.21
CA LEU A 470 23.37 18.75 6.39
C LEU A 470 22.48 17.83 7.25
N PHE A 471 23.07 17.19 8.27
CA PHE A 471 22.31 16.42 9.27
C PHE A 471 21.24 17.29 9.93
N LYS A 472 21.57 18.48 10.43
CA LYS A 472 20.61 19.40 11.08
C LYS A 472 19.41 19.68 10.18
N LYS A 473 19.68 20.08 8.93
CA LYS A 473 18.65 20.40 7.94
C LYS A 473 17.71 19.21 7.71
N LEU A 474 18.29 18.04 7.44
CA LEU A 474 17.50 16.85 7.11
C LEU A 474 16.81 16.24 8.33
N PHE A 475 17.45 16.23 9.50
CA PHE A 475 16.87 15.66 10.71
C PHE A 475 15.65 16.45 11.20
N THR A 476 15.68 17.78 11.17
CA THR A 476 14.51 18.59 11.55
C THR A 476 13.32 18.29 10.66
N LYS A 477 13.55 18.25 9.34
CA LYS A 477 12.53 17.88 8.35
C LYS A 477 12.03 16.45 8.60
N ASP A 478 12.93 15.49 8.68
CA ASP A 478 12.62 14.08 8.92
C ASP A 478 11.83 13.87 10.21
N TYR A 479 12.22 14.53 11.29
CA TYR A 479 11.53 14.46 12.57
C TYR A 479 10.11 15.00 12.49
N SER A 480 9.90 16.11 11.76
CA SER A 480 8.56 16.68 11.55
C SER A 480 7.68 15.78 10.69
N GLU A 481 8.20 15.26 9.58
CA GLU A 481 7.45 14.43 8.63
C GLU A 481 7.13 13.04 9.18
N ASN A 482 8.02 12.48 10.02
CA ASN A 482 7.91 11.13 10.53
C ASN A 482 7.63 11.08 12.04
N TYR A 483 7.19 12.19 12.65
CA TYR A 483 6.96 12.30 14.09
C TYR A 483 6.12 11.15 14.67
N LYS A 484 5.08 10.73 13.94
CA LYS A 484 4.21 9.59 14.32
C LYS A 484 4.99 8.28 14.38
N PHE A 485 5.84 8.02 13.39
CA PHE A 485 6.70 6.83 13.40
C PHE A 485 7.66 6.87 14.59
N PHE A 486 8.30 8.00 14.87
CA PHE A 486 9.13 8.17 16.09
C PHE A 486 8.35 7.86 17.36
N ASN A 487 7.12 8.37 17.48
CA ASN A 487 6.26 8.15 18.64
C ASN A 487 5.77 6.70 18.79
N SER A 488 5.72 5.93 17.71
CA SER A 488 5.35 4.52 17.74
C SER A 488 6.50 3.59 18.18
N LYS A 489 7.75 4.06 18.20
CA LYS A 489 8.90 3.23 18.56
C LYS A 489 9.06 3.07 20.08
N SER A 490 9.92 2.15 20.47
CA SER A 490 10.25 1.88 21.88
C SER A 490 10.78 3.14 22.59
N ILE A 491 10.61 3.20 23.91
CA ILE A 491 11.18 4.28 24.74
C ILE A 491 12.69 4.42 24.51
N LYS A 492 13.39 3.29 24.39
CA LYS A 492 14.83 3.26 24.07
C LYS A 492 15.15 4.00 22.76
N PHE A 493 14.37 3.75 21.70
CA PHE A 493 14.55 4.44 20.42
C PHE A 493 14.23 5.94 20.52
N LYS A 494 13.19 6.32 21.26
CA LYS A 494 12.86 7.73 21.49
C LYS A 494 13.98 8.46 22.23
N LEU A 495 14.51 7.85 23.29
CA LEU A 495 15.68 8.37 24.02
C LEU A 495 16.90 8.50 23.11
N TYR A 496 17.16 7.51 22.27
CA TYR A 496 18.22 7.59 21.27
C TYR A 496 18.06 8.79 20.33
N VAL A 497 16.87 9.01 19.80
CA VAL A 497 16.57 10.14 18.91
C VAL A 497 16.71 11.49 19.63
N LEU A 498 16.27 11.57 20.89
CA LEU A 498 16.43 12.76 21.74
C LEU A 498 17.91 13.07 22.03
N LEU A 499 18.70 12.07 22.41
CA LEU A 499 20.14 12.22 22.64
C LEU A 499 20.85 12.66 21.35
N ARG A 500 20.50 12.06 20.22
CA ARG A 500 21.04 12.41 18.90
C ARG A 500 20.65 13.83 18.45
N LYS A 501 19.49 14.34 18.87
CA LYS A 501 19.06 15.72 18.59
C LYS A 501 19.94 16.76 19.29
N ASN A 502 20.52 16.43 20.44
CA ASN A 502 21.39 17.31 21.22
C ASN A 502 22.83 17.34 20.65
N ILE A 503 22.96 18.02 19.52
CA ILE A 503 24.16 18.09 18.64
C ILE A 503 25.42 18.63 19.33
N PHE A 504 25.30 19.36 20.43
CA PHE A 504 26.43 19.93 21.14
C PHE A 504 27.44 18.87 21.62
N LEU A 505 26.96 17.66 21.98
CA LEU A 505 27.81 16.51 22.34
C LEU A 505 28.40 15.80 21.10
N LEU A 506 27.72 15.88 19.96
CA LEU A 506 28.09 15.20 18.69
C LEU A 506 29.24 15.87 17.94
N SER A 507 29.41 17.19 18.09
CA SER A 507 30.40 17.98 17.34
C SER A 507 31.81 17.95 17.96
N PHE A 508 31.93 17.83 19.29
CA PHE A 508 33.23 17.96 19.98
C PHE A 508 33.99 16.65 20.18
N PHE A 509 33.31 15.50 20.27
CA PHE A 509 33.96 14.23 20.62
C PHE A 509 33.96 13.24 19.45
N PRO A 510 35.11 12.98 18.79
CA PRO A 510 35.23 11.95 17.75
C PRO A 510 34.75 10.57 18.21
N PHE A 511 34.95 10.24 19.48
CA PHE A 511 34.50 9.00 20.11
C PHE A 511 32.96 8.87 20.11
N TYR A 512 32.24 9.97 20.31
CA TYR A 512 30.78 9.99 20.31
C TYR A 512 30.20 9.65 18.93
N LYS A 513 30.88 10.02 17.84
CA LYS A 513 30.46 9.66 16.46
C LYS A 513 30.51 8.14 16.23
N LYS A 514 31.54 7.47 16.73
CA LYS A 514 31.69 6.01 16.64
C LYS A 514 30.71 5.29 17.58
N ILE A 515 30.54 5.79 18.80
CA ILE A 515 29.55 5.28 19.76
C ILE A 515 28.14 5.40 19.21
N ASN A 516 27.73 6.57 18.71
CA ASN A 516 26.39 6.78 18.17
C ASN A 516 26.07 5.77 17.05
N LEU A 517 27.03 5.50 16.17
CA LEU A 517 26.89 4.47 15.14
C LEU A 517 26.70 3.06 15.74
N ILE A 518 27.49 2.70 16.76
CA ILE A 518 27.36 1.40 17.45
C ILE A 518 26.00 1.28 18.16
N ILE A 519 25.61 2.31 18.91
CA ILE A 519 24.32 2.40 19.61
C ILE A 519 23.16 2.27 18.61
N PHE A 520 23.28 2.93 17.45
CA PHE A 520 22.29 2.82 16.40
C PHE A 520 22.18 1.42 15.81
N ASP A 521 23.30 0.77 15.53
CA ASP A 521 23.31 -0.61 15.03
C ASP A 521 22.68 -1.58 16.06
N ILE A 522 22.81 -1.32 17.36
CA ILE A 522 22.09 -2.06 18.41
C ILE A 522 20.57 -1.83 18.30
N PHE A 523 20.13 -0.58 18.23
CA PHE A 523 18.69 -0.25 18.22
C PHE A 523 17.94 -0.60 16.93
N ILE A 524 18.61 -0.67 15.79
CA ILE A 524 17.99 -1.08 14.53
C ILE A 524 17.87 -2.61 14.40
N ASN A 525 18.73 -3.36 15.08
CA ASN A 525 18.68 -4.82 15.05
C ASN A 525 17.65 -5.41 16.03
N ASP A 526 17.15 -4.61 16.98
CA ASP A 526 15.90 -4.89 17.71
C ASP A 526 14.72 -4.83 16.73
N ARG A 527 14.49 -5.94 16.01
CA ARG A 527 13.34 -6.09 15.13
C ARG A 527 12.07 -5.97 15.97
N ILE A 528 11.20 -5.03 15.59
CA ILE A 528 9.77 -5.11 15.88
C ILE A 528 9.20 -6.29 15.10
#